data_AF-A0A844D307-F1
#
_entry.id   AF-A0A844D307-F1
#
_cell.length_a   1.000
_cell.length_b   1.000
_cell.length_c   1.000
_cell.angle_alpha   90.00
_cell.angle_beta   90.00
_cell.angle_gamma   90.00
#
_symmetry.space_group_name_H-M   'P 1'
#
loop_
_entity.id
_entity.type
_entity.pdbx_description
1 polymer ?
#
loop_
_entity_poly.entity_id
_entity_poly.type
_entity_poly.pdbx_seq_one_letter_code
_entity_poly.pdbx_strand_id
1 'polypeptide(L)'
;MLSSYPLWWLALPVLLLPIWWHRQKRQRLKAEPLATARFLPSAPPEQLRVWQWRDKLLLLVRCLLLVTLIAWLAATIFPWRGDTVLVDAGVDKAWAEKEIAAAGFASAARIDMPPAALSWLRQNERDWRVDARLLIIARAEKIAMSARLPQLSHQLELRTQNASLPLPPTATEQIVLPADTAHLPGWQALFAAFSSASPRYTIAAEPTAKTSLIIWDKPTAAPPANWRATNWWVAASASAAAAFPELANAATLTINGITLKYADSPRGRLWASDAFPSRDADTARALYEAWQLLAAAPAPAYATPSQTFAAARSALPPAAAKPANWLALALLALFILERTLTHARRN
;
A
#
# COMPACT_ATOMS: atom_id res chain seq x y z
N MET A 1 2.78 -2.65 -22.09
CA MET A 1 4.22 -2.38 -21.95
C MET A 1 4.90 -3.67 -21.52
N LEU A 2 5.60 -4.34 -22.44
CA LEU A 2 6.34 -5.57 -22.12
C LEU A 2 7.51 -5.17 -21.23
N SER A 3 7.43 -5.55 -19.95
CA SER A 3 8.53 -5.41 -19.01
C SER A 3 9.74 -6.15 -19.57
N SER A 4 10.78 -5.43 -19.96
CA SER A 4 12.05 -5.96 -20.49
C SER A 4 12.93 -6.63 -19.42
N TYR A 5 12.41 -6.79 -18.20
CA TYR A 5 13.02 -7.54 -17.10
C TYR A 5 13.47 -8.98 -17.45
N PRO A 6 12.81 -9.78 -18.31
CA PRO A 6 13.23 -11.17 -18.53
C PRO A 6 14.42 -11.31 -19.49
N LEU A 7 14.81 -10.25 -20.24
CA LEU A 7 15.79 -10.37 -21.32
C LEU A 7 17.25 -10.11 -20.89
N TRP A 8 17.51 -9.63 -19.66
CA TRP A 8 18.88 -9.37 -19.20
C TRP A 8 19.76 -10.63 -19.16
N TRP A 9 19.15 -11.81 -18.99
CA TRP A 9 19.83 -13.09 -19.06
C TRP A 9 20.44 -13.36 -20.45
N LEU A 10 19.97 -12.73 -21.52
CA LEU A 10 20.60 -12.81 -22.84
C LEU A 10 21.95 -12.06 -22.90
N ALA A 11 22.26 -11.19 -21.94
CA ALA A 11 23.58 -10.55 -21.84
C ALA A 11 24.66 -11.49 -21.26
N LEU A 12 24.28 -12.52 -20.49
CA LEU A 12 25.21 -13.52 -19.95
C LEU A 12 26.04 -14.25 -21.02
N PRO A 13 25.47 -14.77 -22.11
CA PRO A 13 26.27 -15.40 -23.17
C PRO A 13 27.18 -14.40 -23.90
N VAL A 14 26.81 -13.11 -23.96
CA VAL A 14 27.66 -12.07 -24.55
C VAL A 14 28.93 -11.84 -23.70
N LEU A 15 28.86 -11.98 -22.38
CA LEU A 15 30.05 -11.93 -21.50
C LEU A 15 31.03 -13.09 -21.73
N LEU A 16 30.60 -14.19 -22.36
CA LEU A 16 31.47 -15.32 -22.69
C LEU A 16 32.25 -15.11 -24.01
N LEU A 17 31.84 -14.16 -24.86
CA LEU A 17 32.51 -13.89 -26.14
C LEU A 17 34.00 -13.52 -25.99
N PRO A 18 34.42 -12.63 -25.07
CA PRO A 18 35.84 -12.33 -24.88
C PRO A 18 36.65 -13.56 -24.49
N ILE A 19 36.07 -14.43 -23.65
CA ILE A 19 36.69 -15.68 -23.19
C ILE A 19 36.82 -16.66 -24.36
N TRP A 20 35.76 -16.82 -25.16
CA TRP A 20 35.74 -17.73 -26.30
C TRP A 20 36.67 -17.25 -27.43
N TRP A 21 36.65 -15.96 -27.75
CA TRP A 21 37.57 -15.35 -28.72
C TRP A 21 39.03 -15.45 -28.27
N HIS A 22 39.30 -15.23 -26.98
CA HIS A 22 40.64 -15.40 -26.42
C HIS A 22 41.12 -16.85 -26.55
N ARG A 23 40.22 -17.83 -26.40
CA ARG A 23 40.49 -19.26 -26.62
C ARG A 23 40.77 -19.58 -28.09
N GLN A 24 39.89 -19.16 -29.02
CA GLN A 24 39.99 -19.49 -30.44
C GLN A 24 41.28 -18.94 -31.08
N LYS A 25 41.69 -17.71 -30.72
CA LYS A 25 42.91 -17.09 -31.26
C LYS A 25 44.20 -17.84 -30.89
N ARG A 26 44.20 -18.60 -29.80
CA ARG A 26 45.39 -19.35 -29.32
C ARG A 26 45.43 -20.80 -29.75
N GLN A 27 44.29 -21.42 -30.09
CA GLN A 27 44.28 -22.72 -30.79
C GLN A 27 45.04 -22.64 -32.13
N ARG A 28 45.09 -21.46 -32.76
CA ARG A 28 45.73 -21.24 -34.06
C ARG A 28 47.24 -20.91 -34.02
N LEU A 29 47.89 -20.85 -32.85
CA LEU A 29 49.23 -20.21 -32.74
C LEU A 29 50.34 -21.00 -32.01
N LYS A 30 50.23 -22.31 -31.79
CA LYS A 30 51.37 -23.09 -31.27
C LYS A 30 51.47 -24.49 -31.86
N ALA A 31 52.06 -24.59 -33.04
CA ALA A 31 52.88 -25.72 -33.42
C ALA A 31 54.33 -25.19 -33.49
N GLU A 32 55.10 -25.35 -32.42
CA GLU A 32 56.55 -25.11 -32.44
C GLU A 32 57.21 -26.48 -32.72
N PRO A 33 57.95 -26.64 -33.84
CA PRO A 33 58.64 -27.88 -34.11
C PRO A 33 59.76 -28.06 -33.07
N LEU A 34 59.72 -29.18 -32.34
CA LEU A 34 60.82 -29.55 -31.46
C LEU A 34 62.06 -29.82 -32.32
N ALA A 35 63.16 -29.15 -32.00
CA ALA A 35 64.47 -29.47 -32.56
C ALA A 35 64.90 -30.83 -32.02
N THR A 36 64.57 -31.91 -32.72
CA THR A 36 65.08 -33.25 -32.43
C THR A 36 65.70 -33.90 -33.65
N ALA A 37 66.75 -34.65 -33.38
CA ALA A 37 67.74 -35.17 -34.30
C ALA A 37 67.17 -36.01 -35.46
N ARG A 38 67.87 -35.86 -36.58
CA ARG A 38 67.80 -36.41 -37.94
C ARG A 38 67.44 -37.89 -38.19
N PHE A 39 66.81 -38.62 -37.27
CA PHE A 39 66.80 -40.10 -37.35
C PHE A 39 65.44 -40.83 -37.22
N LEU A 40 64.32 -40.22 -37.59
CA LEU A 40 63.07 -40.98 -37.79
C LEU A 40 62.28 -40.45 -39.01
N PRO A 41 61.88 -41.32 -39.96
CA PRO A 41 60.92 -40.96 -41.00
C PRO A 41 59.49 -40.97 -40.42
N SER A 42 58.71 -39.95 -40.75
CA SER A 42 57.26 -39.80 -40.59
C SER A 42 56.67 -39.79 -39.17
N ALA A 43 56.83 -38.64 -38.49
CA ALA A 43 55.76 -37.83 -37.85
C ALA A 43 56.41 -36.90 -36.80
N PRO A 44 56.37 -35.55 -36.96
CA PRO A 44 56.94 -34.65 -35.97
C PRO A 44 56.12 -34.71 -34.65
N PRO A 45 56.73 -35.00 -33.48
CA PRO A 45 56.01 -34.92 -32.21
C PRO A 45 55.77 -33.45 -31.86
N GLU A 46 54.51 -33.01 -31.93
CA GLU A 46 54.11 -31.66 -31.54
C GLU A 46 54.01 -31.56 -30.01
N GLN A 47 54.76 -30.63 -29.42
CA GLN A 47 54.65 -30.36 -27.99
C GLN A 47 53.37 -29.54 -27.72
N LEU A 48 52.29 -30.21 -27.34
CA LEU A 48 51.07 -29.58 -26.82
C LEU A 48 51.39 -28.94 -25.46
N ARG A 49 51.82 -27.68 -25.49
CA ARG A 49 52.15 -26.92 -24.28
C ARG A 49 50.89 -26.78 -23.43
N VAL A 50 50.93 -27.38 -22.25
CA VAL A 50 49.83 -27.43 -21.28
C VAL A 50 49.28 -26.03 -20.99
N TRP A 51 47.95 -26.02 -20.90
CA TRP A 51 47.00 -24.94 -20.67
C TRP A 51 47.46 -23.90 -19.63
N GLN A 52 48.09 -22.81 -20.08
CA GLN A 52 48.42 -21.67 -19.21
C GLN A 52 47.75 -20.39 -19.70
N TRP A 53 46.95 -19.79 -18.82
CA TRP A 53 46.33 -18.47 -19.04
C TRP A 53 47.40 -17.38 -19.01
N ARG A 54 48.05 -17.15 -20.16
CA ARG A 54 49.23 -16.27 -20.25
C ARG A 54 48.91 -14.76 -20.25
N ASP A 55 47.63 -14.38 -20.40
CA ASP A 55 47.21 -12.95 -20.45
C ASP A 55 45.96 -12.67 -19.58
N LYS A 56 46.02 -13.00 -18.29
CA LYS A 56 44.88 -12.77 -17.37
C LYS A 56 44.44 -11.30 -17.32
N LEU A 57 45.40 -10.37 -17.42
CA LEU A 57 45.15 -8.91 -17.41
C LEU A 57 44.36 -8.44 -18.65
N LEU A 58 44.77 -8.84 -19.86
CA LEU A 58 44.06 -8.46 -21.09
C LEU A 58 42.64 -9.05 -21.12
N LEU A 59 42.48 -10.29 -20.66
CA LEU A 59 41.18 -10.92 -20.54
C LEU A 59 40.29 -10.15 -19.55
N LEU A 60 40.85 -9.80 -18.38
CA LEU A 60 40.15 -9.03 -17.35
C LEU A 60 39.69 -7.66 -17.87
N VAL A 61 40.56 -6.92 -18.57
CA VAL A 61 40.20 -5.62 -19.16
C VAL A 61 39.07 -5.75 -20.19
N ARG A 62 39.07 -6.79 -21.02
CA ARG A 62 37.99 -7.04 -21.98
C ARG A 62 36.67 -7.41 -21.31
N CYS A 63 36.72 -8.22 -20.25
CA CYS A 63 35.55 -8.53 -19.46
C CYS A 63 34.99 -7.26 -18.77
N LEU A 64 35.87 -6.43 -18.19
CA LEU A 64 35.47 -5.15 -17.60
C LEU A 64 34.81 -4.24 -18.64
N LEU A 65 35.41 -4.08 -19.82
CA LEU A 65 34.87 -3.26 -20.91
C LEU A 65 33.45 -3.69 -21.26
N LEU A 66 33.24 -5.00 -21.41
CA LEU A 66 31.92 -5.57 -21.73
C LEU A 66 30.91 -5.34 -20.60
N VAL A 67 31.30 -5.53 -19.33
CA VAL A 67 30.44 -5.23 -18.16
C VAL A 67 30.06 -3.76 -18.12
N THR A 68 31.01 -2.84 -18.29
CA THR A 68 30.71 -1.39 -18.35
C THR A 68 29.82 -1.03 -19.53
N LEU A 69 29.96 -1.70 -20.68
CA LEU A 69 29.13 -1.46 -21.85
C LEU A 69 27.68 -1.90 -21.59
N ILE A 70 27.49 -3.09 -21.00
CA ILE A 70 26.17 -3.57 -20.59
C ILE A 70 25.55 -2.61 -19.57
N ALA A 71 26.31 -2.18 -18.56
CA ALA A 71 25.83 -1.23 -17.56
C ALA A 71 25.42 0.11 -18.18
N TRP A 72 26.20 0.61 -19.14
CA TRP A 72 25.90 1.84 -19.86
C TRP A 72 24.65 1.72 -20.74
N LEU A 73 24.48 0.59 -21.44
CA LEU A 73 23.27 0.28 -22.22
C LEU A 73 22.05 0.15 -21.33
N ALA A 74 22.16 -0.50 -20.17
CA ALA A 74 21.06 -0.60 -19.22
C ALA A 74 20.66 0.79 -18.70
N ALA A 75 21.63 1.63 -18.31
CA ALA A 75 21.35 2.98 -17.83
C ALA A 75 20.67 3.88 -18.88
N THR A 76 20.95 3.67 -20.17
CA THR A 76 20.44 4.51 -21.27
C THR A 76 19.15 4.00 -21.90
N ILE A 77 18.97 2.67 -21.99
CA ILE A 77 17.81 2.05 -22.65
C ILE A 77 16.62 1.91 -21.69
N PHE A 78 16.84 1.72 -20.39
CA PHE A 78 15.73 1.63 -19.44
C PHE A 78 15.08 3.03 -19.27
N PRO A 79 13.77 3.17 -19.56
CA PRO A 79 13.08 4.45 -19.41
C PRO A 79 12.76 4.68 -17.94
N TRP A 80 13.77 5.11 -17.17
CA TRP A 80 13.56 5.54 -15.79
C TRP A 80 12.59 6.71 -15.77
N ARG A 81 11.48 6.55 -15.04
CA ARG A 81 10.44 7.57 -14.93
C ARG A 81 11.00 8.80 -14.20
N GLY A 82 10.76 9.97 -14.77
CA GLY A 82 11.05 11.25 -14.11
C GLY A 82 9.88 11.68 -13.22
N ASP A 83 9.71 12.99 -13.06
CA ASP A 83 8.56 13.56 -12.34
C ASP A 83 7.25 12.97 -12.87
N THR A 84 6.40 12.51 -11.95
CA THR A 84 5.19 11.75 -12.29
C THR A 84 4.00 12.18 -11.45
N VAL A 85 2.83 12.26 -12.10
CA VAL A 85 1.53 12.50 -11.45
C VAL A 85 0.67 11.26 -11.56
N LEU A 86 0.17 10.77 -10.42
CA LEU A 86 -0.84 9.74 -10.33
C LEU A 86 -2.21 10.40 -10.16
N VAL A 87 -3.13 10.15 -11.09
CA VAL A 87 -4.45 10.79 -11.10
C VAL A 87 -5.56 9.75 -10.92
N ASP A 88 -6.42 9.95 -9.92
CA ASP A 88 -7.66 9.19 -9.78
C ASP A 88 -8.64 9.54 -10.90
N ALA A 89 -9.14 8.52 -11.61
CA ALA A 89 -10.07 8.68 -12.72
C ALA A 89 -11.37 9.43 -12.36
N GLY A 90 -11.76 9.41 -11.08
CA GLY A 90 -12.98 10.08 -10.60
C GLY A 90 -12.79 11.53 -10.11
N VAL A 91 -11.59 12.10 -10.20
CA VAL A 91 -11.32 13.50 -9.84
C VAL A 91 -11.78 14.44 -10.95
N ASP A 92 -12.28 15.62 -10.59
CA ASP A 92 -12.57 16.67 -11.56
C ASP A 92 -11.30 17.07 -12.34
N LYS A 93 -11.34 16.93 -13.67
CA LYS A 93 -10.21 17.21 -14.55
C LYS A 93 -9.75 18.66 -14.47
N ALA A 94 -10.67 19.62 -14.35
CA ALA A 94 -10.31 21.04 -14.28
C ALA A 94 -9.58 21.37 -12.98
N TRP A 95 -10.07 20.81 -11.86
CA TRP A 95 -9.39 20.92 -10.57
C TRP A 95 -8.03 20.21 -10.59
N ALA A 96 -7.95 18.99 -11.14
CA ALA A 96 -6.70 18.24 -11.25
C ALA A 96 -5.63 19.02 -12.02
N GLU A 97 -5.94 19.58 -13.19
CA GLU A 97 -4.99 20.38 -13.98
C GLU A 97 -4.47 21.59 -13.21
N LYS A 98 -5.36 22.28 -12.48
CA LYS A 98 -4.99 23.44 -11.66
C LYS A 98 -3.99 23.05 -10.56
N GLU A 99 -4.25 21.95 -9.86
CA GLU A 99 -3.37 21.46 -8.80
C GLU A 99 -2.04 20.91 -9.36
N ILE A 100 -2.05 20.22 -10.51
CA ILE A 100 -0.83 19.77 -11.21
C ILE A 100 0.06 20.97 -11.57
N ALA A 101 -0.54 22.01 -12.15
CA ALA A 101 0.19 23.22 -12.52
C ALA A 101 0.72 23.96 -11.28
N ALA A 102 -0.08 24.08 -10.23
CA ALA A 102 0.31 24.73 -8.98
C ALA A 102 1.47 24.03 -8.27
N ALA A 103 1.51 22.69 -8.33
CA ALA A 103 2.60 21.88 -7.78
C ALA A 103 3.86 21.86 -8.70
N GLY A 104 3.80 22.47 -9.89
CA GLY A 104 4.92 22.51 -10.83
C GLY A 104 5.15 21.20 -11.59
N PHE A 105 4.11 20.39 -11.77
CA PHE A 105 4.14 19.08 -12.47
C PHE A 105 3.55 19.15 -13.89
N ALA A 106 3.45 20.35 -14.49
CA ALA A 106 2.81 20.52 -15.80
C ALA A 106 3.41 19.65 -16.93
N SER A 107 4.73 19.42 -16.89
CA SER A 107 5.47 18.57 -17.85
C SER A 107 5.69 17.13 -17.38
N ALA A 108 5.15 16.75 -16.22
CA ALA A 108 5.37 15.44 -15.63
C ALA A 108 4.56 14.35 -16.36
N ALA A 109 5.06 13.11 -16.33
CA ALA A 109 4.36 11.97 -16.89
C ALA A 109 3.09 11.68 -16.06
N ARG A 110 1.98 11.34 -16.72
CA ARG A 110 0.71 11.03 -16.04
C ARG A 110 0.44 9.55 -16.05
N ILE A 111 0.01 9.02 -14.92
CA ILE A 111 -0.31 7.61 -14.74
C ILE A 111 -1.66 7.51 -14.05
N ASP A 112 -2.51 6.60 -14.50
CA ASP A 112 -3.77 6.29 -13.81
C ASP A 112 -3.47 5.72 -12.42
N MET A 113 -4.20 6.20 -11.42
CA MET A 113 -3.97 5.80 -10.04
C MET A 113 -4.28 4.30 -9.83
N PRO A 114 -3.31 3.48 -9.42
CA PRO A 114 -3.52 2.07 -9.14
C PRO A 114 -4.28 1.86 -7.81
N PRO A 115 -4.90 0.70 -7.61
CA PRO A 115 -5.51 0.36 -6.32
C PRO A 115 -4.45 0.37 -5.22
N ALA A 116 -4.80 0.93 -4.06
CA ALA A 116 -3.87 1.12 -2.94
C ALA A 116 -2.57 1.84 -3.36
N ALA A 117 -2.71 3.02 -3.97
CA ALA A 117 -1.62 3.79 -4.58
C ALA A 117 -0.33 3.88 -3.74
N LEU A 118 -0.45 4.11 -2.42
CA LEU A 118 0.70 4.24 -1.52
C LEU A 118 1.49 2.92 -1.34
N SER A 119 0.80 1.77 -1.25
CA SER A 119 1.48 0.48 -1.11
C SER A 119 2.08 0.03 -2.45
N TRP A 120 1.37 0.28 -3.55
CA TRP A 120 1.88 0.03 -4.89
C TRP A 120 3.13 0.86 -5.19
N LEU A 121 3.14 2.15 -4.81
CA LEU A 121 4.31 3.02 -4.98
C LEU A 121 5.52 2.46 -4.26
N ARG A 122 5.37 2.02 -3.01
CA ARG A 122 6.46 1.41 -2.23
C ARG A 122 7.06 0.19 -2.95
N GLN A 123 6.23 -0.64 -3.60
CA GLN A 123 6.70 -1.84 -4.31
C GLN A 123 7.40 -1.52 -5.63
N ASN A 124 7.09 -0.37 -6.24
CA ASN A 124 7.57 0.00 -7.58
C ASN A 124 8.53 1.19 -7.59
N GLU A 125 9.02 1.67 -6.44
CA GLU A 125 9.90 2.86 -6.34
C GLU A 125 11.13 2.82 -7.25
N ARG A 126 11.60 1.61 -7.59
CA ARG A 126 12.73 1.36 -8.49
C ARG A 126 12.51 1.83 -9.93
N ASP A 127 11.26 2.08 -10.33
CA ASP A 127 10.94 2.50 -11.70
C ASP A 127 11.24 3.99 -11.93
N TRP A 128 11.47 4.75 -10.85
CA TRP A 128 11.72 6.19 -10.87
C TRP A 128 13.18 6.54 -10.66
N ARG A 129 13.61 7.65 -11.27
CA ARG A 129 14.93 8.24 -11.04
C ARG A 129 15.04 8.73 -9.59
N VAL A 130 16.26 8.76 -9.06
CA VAL A 130 16.54 9.15 -7.66
C VAL A 130 16.07 10.58 -7.32
N ASP A 131 16.05 11.46 -8.31
CA ASP A 131 15.62 12.86 -8.19
C ASP A 131 14.17 13.10 -8.64
N ALA A 132 13.41 12.04 -8.95
CA ALA A 132 12.03 12.17 -9.38
C ALA A 132 11.13 12.62 -8.22
N ARG A 133 10.28 13.60 -8.50
CA ARG A 133 9.20 14.01 -7.60
C ARG A 133 7.92 13.31 -7.98
N LEU A 134 7.09 12.98 -6.99
CA LEU A 134 5.83 12.28 -7.19
C LEU A 134 4.67 13.13 -6.68
N LEU A 135 3.60 13.22 -7.47
CA LEU A 135 2.35 13.88 -7.08
C LEU A 135 1.20 12.87 -7.17
N ILE A 136 0.38 12.77 -6.13
CA ILE A 136 -0.87 12.01 -6.15
C ILE A 136 -2.03 12.97 -6.06
N ILE A 137 -2.98 12.83 -6.99
CA ILE A 137 -4.23 13.57 -7.02
C ILE A 137 -5.37 12.58 -6.88
N ALA A 138 -6.07 12.64 -5.76
CA ALA A 138 -7.12 11.69 -5.42
C ALA A 138 -8.31 12.35 -4.75
N ARG A 139 -9.47 11.68 -4.77
CA ARG A 139 -10.59 12.04 -3.89
C ARG A 139 -10.32 11.62 -2.45
N ALA A 140 -10.89 12.35 -1.51
CA ALA A 140 -10.83 12.11 -0.06
C ALA A 140 -11.04 10.64 0.35
N GLU A 141 -12.00 9.96 -0.27
CA GLU A 141 -12.38 8.58 0.06
C GLU A 141 -11.44 7.49 -0.49
N LYS A 142 -10.53 7.85 -1.41
CA LYS A 142 -9.68 6.87 -2.10
C LYS A 142 -8.38 6.57 -1.39
N ILE A 143 -7.93 7.45 -0.49
CA ILE A 143 -6.69 7.27 0.26
C ILE A 143 -7.02 7.37 1.75
N ALA A 144 -7.23 6.19 2.35
CA ALA A 144 -7.43 6.05 3.77
C ALA A 144 -6.21 6.56 4.54
N MET A 145 -6.44 7.39 5.55
CA MET A 145 -5.40 7.83 6.47
C MET A 145 -4.77 6.61 7.16
N SER A 146 -3.52 6.34 6.84
CA SER A 146 -2.76 5.23 7.43
C SER A 146 -2.17 5.67 8.77
N ALA A 147 -2.35 4.87 9.82
CA ALA A 147 -1.78 5.14 11.15
C ALA A 147 -0.25 5.27 11.14
N ARG A 148 0.41 4.65 10.16
CA ARG A 148 1.83 4.79 9.90
C ARG A 148 2.06 5.14 8.44
N LEU A 149 2.61 6.33 8.22
CA LEU A 149 2.93 6.80 6.87
C LEU A 149 4.01 5.92 6.24
N PRO A 150 3.88 5.56 4.96
CA PRO A 150 4.93 4.84 4.25
C PRO A 150 6.19 5.69 4.17
N GLN A 151 7.32 5.12 4.56
CA GLN A 151 8.62 5.70 4.25
C GLN A 151 8.91 5.43 2.77
N LEU A 152 8.99 6.50 1.99
CA LEU A 152 9.26 6.46 0.56
C LEU A 152 10.63 7.10 0.29
N SER A 153 11.34 6.58 -0.71
CA SER A 153 12.66 7.07 -1.12
C SER A 153 12.59 8.39 -1.90
N HIS A 154 11.41 8.72 -2.43
CA HIS A 154 11.15 9.89 -3.27
C HIS A 154 10.29 10.92 -2.52
N GLN A 155 10.41 12.20 -2.91
CA GLN A 155 9.49 13.23 -2.42
C GLN A 155 8.09 12.97 -2.98
N LEU A 156 7.10 12.88 -2.09
CA LEU A 156 5.71 12.65 -2.47
C LEU A 156 4.85 13.82 -2.02
N GLU A 157 4.03 14.34 -2.92
CA GLU A 157 3.01 15.31 -2.62
C GLU A 157 1.62 14.69 -2.84
N LEU A 158 0.74 14.85 -1.85
CA LEU A 158 -0.62 14.34 -1.92
C LEU A 158 -1.59 15.52 -1.94
N ARG A 159 -2.44 15.58 -2.98
CA ARG A 159 -3.53 16.54 -3.13
C ARG A 159 -4.85 15.80 -3.11
N THR A 160 -5.70 16.13 -2.13
CA THR A 160 -6.99 15.48 -1.93
C THR A 160 -8.15 16.42 -2.23
N GLN A 161 -9.03 15.98 -3.12
CA GLN A 161 -10.31 16.65 -3.36
C GLN A 161 -11.28 16.23 -2.26
N ASN A 162 -11.61 17.15 -1.36
CA ASN A 162 -12.64 16.91 -0.35
C ASN A 162 -13.99 16.71 -1.05
N ALA A 163 -14.59 15.54 -0.86
CA ALA A 163 -16.01 15.38 -1.09
C ALA A 163 -16.73 16.10 0.04
N SER A 164 -17.65 17.01 -0.30
CA SER A 164 -18.59 17.55 0.68
C SER A 164 -19.31 16.35 1.31
N LEU A 165 -19.05 16.08 2.59
CA LEU A 165 -19.75 15.03 3.34
C LEU A 165 -21.25 15.30 3.21
N PRO A 166 -22.06 14.39 2.64
CA PRO A 166 -23.50 14.56 2.66
C PRO A 166 -23.95 14.60 4.13
N LEU A 167 -24.70 15.63 4.50
CA LEU A 167 -25.44 15.64 5.78
C LEU A 167 -26.23 14.32 5.85
N PRO A 168 -26.15 13.55 6.95
CA PRO A 168 -26.90 12.31 7.05
C PRO A 168 -28.39 12.62 6.84
N PRO A 169 -29.10 11.84 6.01
CA PRO A 169 -30.51 12.09 5.76
C PRO A 169 -31.30 11.96 7.06
N THR A 170 -32.29 12.83 7.24
CA THR A 170 -33.27 12.78 8.34
C THR A 170 -34.14 11.54 8.20
N ALA A 171 -33.60 10.37 8.51
CA ALA A 171 -34.34 9.11 8.46
C ALA A 171 -35.20 8.97 9.71
N THR A 172 -36.48 8.66 9.52
CA THR A 172 -37.35 8.20 10.60
C THR A 172 -36.85 6.84 11.07
N GLU A 173 -36.35 6.76 12.30
CA GLU A 173 -35.87 5.51 12.87
C GLU A 173 -37.02 4.72 13.50
N GLN A 174 -37.15 3.44 13.14
CA GLN A 174 -38.13 2.55 13.75
C GLN A 174 -37.53 1.86 14.97
N ILE A 175 -38.15 2.10 16.12
CA ILE A 175 -37.77 1.53 17.41
C ILE A 175 -38.82 0.50 17.80
N VAL A 176 -38.37 -0.68 18.22
CA VAL A 176 -39.26 -1.72 18.71
C VAL A 176 -39.23 -1.74 20.22
N LEU A 177 -40.40 -1.54 20.82
CA LEU A 177 -40.63 -1.70 22.25
C LEU A 177 -41.75 -2.73 22.43
N PRO A 178 -41.45 -3.94 22.93
CA PRO A 178 -42.47 -4.95 23.19
C PRO A 178 -43.56 -4.41 24.14
N ALA A 179 -44.82 -4.74 23.86
CA ALA A 179 -45.95 -4.18 24.59
C ALA A 179 -45.97 -4.56 26.09
N ASP A 180 -45.47 -5.74 26.48
CA ASP A 180 -45.46 -6.19 27.89
C ASP A 180 -44.21 -5.75 28.67
N THR A 181 -43.65 -4.59 28.32
CA THR A 181 -42.52 -4.02 29.04
C THR A 181 -42.99 -3.30 30.30
N ALA A 182 -42.48 -3.69 31.47
CA ALA A 182 -42.88 -3.13 32.77
C ALA A 182 -42.62 -1.61 32.87
N HIS A 183 -41.58 -1.10 32.19
CA HIS A 183 -41.22 0.31 32.20
C HIS A 183 -41.62 1.06 30.91
N LEU A 184 -42.66 0.59 30.22
CA LEU A 184 -43.10 1.14 28.94
C LEU A 184 -43.33 2.67 28.96
N PRO A 185 -43.96 3.28 29.98
CA PRO A 185 -44.10 4.73 30.06
C PRO A 185 -42.76 5.49 30.16
N GLY A 186 -41.77 4.90 30.86
CA GLY A 186 -40.43 5.50 31.00
C GLY A 186 -39.67 5.51 29.67
N TRP A 187 -39.76 4.42 28.92
CA TRP A 187 -39.19 4.34 27.57
C TRP A 187 -39.86 5.31 26.60
N GLN A 188 -41.20 5.40 26.61
CA GLN A 188 -41.92 6.34 25.77
C GLN A 188 -41.57 7.80 26.08
N ALA A 189 -41.45 8.16 27.36
CA ALA A 189 -41.04 9.51 27.78
C ALA A 189 -39.61 9.85 27.32
N LEU A 190 -38.69 8.89 27.40
CA LEU A 190 -37.31 9.04 26.92
C LEU A 190 -37.27 9.30 25.40
N PHE A 191 -37.96 8.52 24.58
CA PHE A 191 -37.98 8.77 23.12
C PHE A 191 -38.79 10.00 22.73
N ALA A 192 -39.80 10.38 23.50
CA ALA A 192 -40.47 11.66 23.31
C ALA A 192 -39.49 12.82 23.54
N ALA A 193 -38.67 12.75 24.59
CA ALA A 193 -37.61 13.74 24.82
C ALA A 193 -36.59 13.76 23.67
N PHE A 194 -36.17 12.60 23.15
CA PHE A 194 -35.21 12.54 22.03
C PHE A 194 -35.81 13.08 20.74
N SER A 195 -37.10 12.84 20.49
CA SER A 195 -37.79 13.32 19.29
C SER A 195 -37.85 14.85 19.21
N SER A 196 -37.77 15.54 20.35
CA SER A 196 -37.68 17.01 20.38
C SER A 196 -36.33 17.54 19.85
N ALA A 197 -35.28 16.69 19.82
CA ALA A 197 -33.93 17.05 19.36
C ALA A 197 -33.60 16.54 17.93
N SER A 198 -34.50 15.80 17.26
CA SER A 198 -34.32 15.08 15.98
C SER A 198 -33.59 13.72 16.12
N PRO A 199 -33.87 12.67 15.30
CA PRO A 199 -34.96 12.47 14.31
C PRO A 199 -36.30 12.03 14.92
N ARG A 200 -37.32 11.85 14.06
CA ARG A 200 -38.65 11.33 14.43
C ARG A 200 -38.58 9.81 14.63
N TYR A 201 -38.93 9.33 15.82
CA TYR A 201 -38.98 7.91 16.14
C TYR A 201 -40.37 7.34 15.94
N THR A 202 -40.48 6.14 15.36
CA THR A 202 -41.72 5.38 15.34
C THR A 202 -41.59 4.16 16.25
N ILE A 203 -42.43 4.09 17.27
CA ILE A 203 -42.46 2.95 18.21
C ILE A 203 -43.38 1.88 17.63
N ALA A 204 -42.86 0.68 17.44
CA ALA A 204 -43.59 -0.50 16.99
C ALA A 204 -43.48 -1.64 18.01
N ALA A 205 -44.45 -2.56 18.00
CA ALA A 205 -44.44 -3.72 18.88
C ALA A 205 -43.57 -4.88 18.34
N GLU A 206 -43.34 -4.93 17.02
CA GLU A 206 -42.60 -5.99 16.35
C GLU A 206 -41.55 -5.43 15.37
N PRO A 207 -40.39 -6.10 15.21
CA PRO A 207 -39.34 -5.65 14.30
C PRO A 207 -39.68 -5.91 12.83
N THR A 208 -39.27 -4.95 12.00
CA THR A 208 -39.29 -5.06 10.54
C THR A 208 -37.88 -4.90 10.00
N ALA A 209 -37.70 -5.02 8.68
CA ALA A 209 -36.43 -4.75 8.03
C ALA A 209 -35.90 -3.31 8.23
N LYS A 210 -36.76 -2.37 8.67
CA LYS A 210 -36.39 -0.98 8.94
C LYS A 210 -36.03 -0.71 10.41
N THR A 211 -36.10 -1.71 11.28
CA THR A 211 -35.83 -1.53 12.71
C THR A 211 -34.35 -1.27 12.97
N SER A 212 -34.03 -0.07 13.47
CA SER A 212 -32.66 0.31 13.85
C SER A 212 -32.33 -0.10 15.29
N LEU A 213 -33.33 -0.09 16.18
CA LEU A 213 -33.18 -0.34 17.61
C LEU A 213 -34.31 -1.24 18.15
N ILE A 214 -33.95 -2.29 18.89
CA ILE A 214 -34.87 -3.09 19.70
C ILE A 214 -34.58 -2.83 21.18
N ILE A 215 -35.63 -2.58 21.96
CA ILE A 215 -35.53 -2.42 23.41
C ILE A 215 -36.08 -3.67 24.07
N TRP A 216 -35.21 -4.37 24.79
CA TRP A 216 -35.54 -5.59 25.51
C TRP A 216 -35.45 -5.37 27.01
N ASP A 217 -36.60 -5.01 27.58
CA ASP A 217 -36.78 -4.80 29.02
C ASP A 217 -37.57 -5.96 29.64
N LYS A 218 -37.15 -7.18 29.29
CA LYS A 218 -37.66 -8.45 29.84
C LYS A 218 -36.45 -9.32 30.20
N PRO A 219 -35.77 -9.04 31.33
CA PRO A 219 -34.46 -9.63 31.63
C PRO A 219 -34.52 -11.15 31.88
N THR A 220 -35.70 -11.71 32.16
CA THR A 220 -35.91 -13.15 32.41
C THR A 220 -36.46 -13.92 31.20
N ALA A 221 -36.81 -13.24 30.10
CA ALA A 221 -37.35 -13.87 28.91
C ALA A 221 -36.36 -13.73 27.74
N ALA A 222 -36.13 -14.83 27.01
CA ALA A 222 -35.32 -14.79 25.80
C ALA A 222 -36.09 -14.10 24.65
N PRO A 223 -35.43 -13.26 23.84
CA PRO A 223 -36.05 -12.66 22.68
C PRO A 223 -36.33 -13.70 21.58
N PRO A 224 -37.38 -13.50 20.76
CA PRO A 224 -37.69 -14.40 19.64
C PRO A 224 -36.48 -14.62 18.72
N ALA A 225 -36.30 -15.85 18.24
CA ALA A 225 -35.09 -16.26 17.52
C ALA A 225 -34.85 -15.53 16.20
N ASN A 226 -35.90 -14.99 15.59
CA ASN A 226 -35.89 -14.27 14.31
C ASN A 226 -35.69 -12.75 14.45
N TRP A 227 -35.73 -12.19 15.66
CA TRP A 227 -35.61 -10.75 15.85
C TRP A 227 -34.17 -10.28 15.63
N ARG A 228 -34.00 -9.26 14.80
CA ARG A 228 -32.71 -8.67 14.40
C ARG A 228 -32.87 -7.16 14.31
N ALA A 229 -31.84 -6.44 14.74
CA ALA A 229 -31.71 -4.99 14.59
C ALA A 229 -30.23 -4.59 14.69
N THR A 230 -29.87 -3.39 14.22
CA THR A 230 -28.49 -2.91 14.33
C THR A 230 -28.07 -2.79 15.80
N ASN A 231 -28.95 -2.23 16.62
CA ASN A 231 -28.72 -2.04 18.06
C ASN A 231 -29.81 -2.69 18.89
N TRP A 232 -29.42 -3.17 20.07
CA TRP A 232 -30.29 -3.71 21.11
C TRP A 232 -29.99 -3.02 22.43
N TRP A 233 -31.02 -2.48 23.08
CA TRP A 233 -30.91 -1.97 24.45
C TRP A 233 -31.55 -2.97 25.39
N VAL A 234 -30.76 -3.50 26.30
CA VAL A 234 -31.17 -4.51 27.25
C VAL A 234 -31.16 -3.86 28.63
N ALA A 235 -32.26 -4.00 29.38
CA ALA A 235 -32.28 -3.55 30.76
C ALA A 235 -31.21 -4.30 31.57
N ALA A 236 -30.32 -3.57 32.24
CA ALA A 236 -29.31 -4.21 33.07
C ALA A 236 -29.97 -4.83 34.30
N SER A 237 -29.83 -6.14 34.40
CA SER A 237 -30.24 -6.95 35.54
C SER A 237 -29.25 -8.09 35.67
N ALA A 238 -29.09 -8.62 36.89
CA ALA A 238 -28.31 -9.84 37.11
C ALA A 238 -28.79 -11.01 36.22
N SER A 239 -30.06 -11.03 35.82
CA SER A 239 -30.65 -12.02 34.92
C SER A 239 -30.51 -11.71 33.43
N ALA A 240 -30.02 -10.53 33.03
CA ALA A 240 -29.86 -10.17 31.61
C ALA A 240 -28.91 -11.14 30.87
N ALA A 241 -27.92 -11.70 31.57
CA ALA A 241 -27.02 -12.72 31.03
C ALA A 241 -27.73 -14.06 30.73
N ALA A 242 -28.90 -14.32 31.33
CA ALA A 242 -29.70 -15.52 31.02
C ALA A 242 -30.47 -15.36 29.71
N ALA A 243 -30.92 -14.14 29.38
CA ALA A 243 -31.56 -13.83 28.10
C ALA A 243 -30.53 -13.58 26.98
N PHE A 244 -29.35 -13.06 27.32
CA PHE A 244 -28.24 -12.77 26.42
C PHE A 244 -26.90 -13.23 27.02
N PRO A 245 -26.49 -14.49 26.78
CA PRO A 245 -25.23 -15.03 27.30
C PRO A 245 -24.00 -14.21 26.92
N GLU A 246 -24.04 -13.51 25.78
CA GLU A 246 -22.96 -12.65 25.28
C GLU A 246 -22.64 -11.49 26.25
N LEU A 247 -23.60 -11.07 27.07
CA LEU A 247 -23.41 -10.00 28.05
C LEU A 247 -22.61 -10.42 29.29
N ALA A 248 -22.42 -11.73 29.53
CA ALA A 248 -21.65 -12.22 30.68
C ALA A 248 -20.17 -11.81 30.62
N ASN A 249 -19.60 -11.76 29.41
CA ASN A 249 -18.21 -11.37 29.14
C ASN A 249 -18.11 -10.04 28.38
N ALA A 250 -19.17 -9.21 28.43
CA ALA A 250 -19.22 -7.94 27.71
C ALA A 250 -18.17 -6.95 28.21
N ALA A 251 -17.61 -6.18 27.28
CA ALA A 251 -16.73 -5.08 27.61
C ALA A 251 -17.53 -3.96 28.29
N THR A 252 -16.93 -3.32 29.29
CA THR A 252 -17.54 -2.21 30.03
C THR A 252 -16.91 -0.89 29.57
N LEU A 253 -17.75 0.10 29.29
CA LEU A 253 -17.39 1.41 28.78
C LEU A 253 -18.08 2.48 29.62
N THR A 254 -17.40 3.57 29.92
CA THR A 254 -18.00 4.74 30.58
C THR A 254 -17.99 5.92 29.62
N ILE A 255 -19.17 6.41 29.23
CA ILE A 255 -19.35 7.59 28.36
C ILE A 255 -20.35 8.53 29.05
N ASN A 256 -20.03 9.83 29.10
CA ASN A 256 -20.91 10.85 29.70
C ASN A 256 -21.40 10.51 31.12
N GLY A 257 -20.55 9.84 31.92
CA GLY A 257 -20.89 9.39 33.28
C GLY A 257 -21.74 8.13 33.35
N ILE A 258 -22.08 7.52 32.21
CA ILE A 258 -22.92 6.32 32.14
C ILE A 258 -22.05 5.10 31.87
N THR A 259 -22.18 4.10 32.73
CA THR A 259 -21.54 2.79 32.55
C THR A 259 -22.41 1.90 31.68
N LEU A 260 -21.85 1.47 30.55
CA LEU A 260 -22.47 0.63 29.53
C LEU A 260 -21.67 -0.65 29.37
N LYS A 261 -22.35 -1.80 29.36
CA LYS A 261 -21.80 -3.06 28.87
C LYS A 261 -22.18 -3.24 27.42
N TYR A 262 -21.23 -3.67 26.60
CA TYR A 262 -21.49 -3.94 25.19
C TYR A 262 -20.93 -5.28 24.73
N ALA A 263 -21.67 -5.93 23.84
CA ALA A 263 -21.26 -7.14 23.15
C ALA A 263 -21.85 -7.17 21.74
N ASP A 264 -21.08 -7.62 20.76
CA ASP A 264 -21.59 -7.89 19.41
C ASP A 264 -22.15 -9.31 19.36
N SER A 265 -23.37 -9.47 18.83
CA SER A 265 -24.02 -10.77 18.66
C SER A 265 -24.50 -10.94 17.21
N PRO A 266 -24.82 -12.18 16.77
CA PRO A 266 -25.48 -12.40 15.48
C PRO A 266 -26.84 -11.70 15.34
N ARG A 267 -27.40 -11.18 16.44
CA ARG A 267 -28.69 -10.47 16.45
C ARG A 267 -28.56 -8.96 16.26
N GLY A 268 -27.36 -8.43 16.43
CA GLY A 268 -27.07 -7.02 16.54
C GLY A 268 -26.12 -6.72 17.70
N ARG A 269 -25.78 -5.44 17.86
CA ARG A 269 -24.97 -4.96 18.98
C ARG A 269 -25.83 -4.78 20.22
N LEU A 270 -25.48 -5.50 21.28
CA LEU A 270 -26.15 -5.46 22.58
C LEU A 270 -25.53 -4.37 23.46
N TRP A 271 -26.37 -3.56 24.07
CA TRP A 271 -26.01 -2.53 25.03
C TRP A 271 -26.82 -2.74 26.31
N ALA A 272 -26.17 -2.80 27.47
CA ALA A 272 -26.83 -2.90 28.76
C ALA A 272 -26.30 -1.85 29.74
N SER A 273 -27.20 -1.18 30.46
CA SER A 273 -26.85 -0.22 31.50
C SER A 273 -27.93 -0.18 32.58
N ASP A 274 -27.51 0.07 33.82
CA ASP A 274 -28.42 0.31 34.95
C ASP A 274 -29.13 1.68 34.83
N ALA A 275 -28.66 2.54 33.90
CA ALA A 275 -29.31 3.81 33.57
C ALA A 275 -30.55 3.65 32.68
N PHE A 276 -30.88 2.42 32.25
CA PHE A 276 -32.02 2.12 31.39
C PHE A 276 -33.25 1.63 32.18
N PRO A 277 -34.45 2.21 31.98
CA PRO A 277 -34.72 3.51 31.34
C PRO A 277 -34.31 4.68 32.25
N SER A 278 -34.08 5.86 31.66
CA SER A 278 -33.71 7.06 32.42
C SER A 278 -34.81 7.48 33.40
N ARG A 279 -34.43 7.87 34.61
CA ARG A 279 -35.36 8.36 35.65
C ARG A 279 -35.49 9.89 35.68
N ASP A 280 -34.56 10.58 35.04
CA ASP A 280 -34.43 12.03 35.02
C ASP A 280 -33.95 12.53 33.64
N ALA A 281 -34.15 13.83 33.39
CA ALA A 281 -33.87 14.45 32.09
C ALA A 281 -32.37 14.55 31.77
N ASP A 282 -31.51 14.73 32.78
CA ASP A 282 -30.07 14.84 32.59
C ASP A 282 -29.46 13.50 32.16
N THR A 283 -29.89 12.41 32.79
CA THR A 283 -29.53 11.04 32.40
C THR A 283 -30.08 10.71 31.01
N ALA A 284 -31.29 11.13 30.68
CA ALA A 284 -31.86 10.94 29.35
C ALA A 284 -31.00 11.65 28.27
N ARG A 285 -30.58 12.90 28.52
CA ARG A 285 -29.70 13.65 27.63
C ARG A 285 -28.34 12.98 27.48
N ALA A 286 -27.71 12.58 28.59
CA ALA A 286 -26.42 11.89 28.57
C ALA A 286 -26.50 10.56 27.81
N LEU A 287 -27.60 9.81 27.95
CA LEU A 287 -27.88 8.60 27.17
C LEU A 287 -28.05 8.88 25.68
N TYR A 288 -28.76 9.94 25.31
CA TYR A 288 -28.93 10.34 23.92
C TYR A 288 -27.59 10.71 23.28
N GLU A 289 -26.80 11.54 23.94
CA GLU A 289 -25.47 11.94 23.44
C GLU A 289 -24.53 10.74 23.35
N ALA A 290 -24.53 9.85 24.35
CA ALA A 290 -23.77 8.60 24.29
C ALA A 290 -24.24 7.72 23.13
N TRP A 291 -25.54 7.60 22.91
CA TRP A 291 -26.08 6.83 21.79
C TRP A 291 -25.70 7.41 20.44
N GLN A 292 -25.77 8.73 20.24
CA GLN A 292 -25.35 9.37 18.98
C GLN A 292 -23.87 9.12 18.67
N LEU A 293 -23.00 9.18 19.69
CA LEU A 293 -21.58 8.86 19.56
C LEU A 293 -21.33 7.40 19.18
N LEU A 294 -22.16 6.48 19.70
CA LEU A 294 -22.02 5.04 19.50
C LEU A 294 -22.74 4.52 18.24
N ALA A 295 -23.81 5.21 17.81
CA ALA A 295 -24.61 4.92 16.63
C ALA A 295 -23.93 5.36 15.33
N ALA A 296 -22.94 6.25 15.41
CA ALA A 296 -22.07 6.55 14.29
C ALA A 296 -21.52 5.23 13.73
N ALA A 297 -21.84 4.95 12.46
CA ALA A 297 -21.20 3.89 11.70
C ALA A 297 -19.68 3.97 11.90
N PRO A 298 -18.92 2.83 11.87
CA PRO A 298 -17.48 2.87 12.04
C PRO A 298 -16.91 4.01 11.22
N ALA A 299 -16.24 4.96 11.92
CA ALA A 299 -15.93 6.26 11.38
C ALA A 299 -15.43 6.11 9.94
N PRO A 300 -16.06 6.79 8.95
CA PRO A 300 -15.60 6.68 7.57
C PRO A 300 -14.11 6.97 7.58
N ALA A 301 -13.32 6.12 6.90
CA ALA A 301 -11.87 6.21 6.92
C ALA A 301 -11.48 7.67 6.67
N TYR A 302 -10.90 8.32 7.70
CA TYR A 302 -10.61 9.75 7.64
C TYR A 302 -9.80 10.00 6.37
N ALA A 303 -10.30 10.94 5.57
CA ALA A 303 -9.64 11.33 4.34
C ALA A 303 -8.26 11.87 4.68
N THR A 304 -7.22 11.39 3.98
CA THR A 304 -5.88 11.92 4.19
C THR A 304 -5.85 13.39 3.74
N PRO A 305 -5.46 14.36 4.58
CA PRO A 305 -5.39 15.76 4.16
C PRO A 305 -4.30 15.94 3.11
N SER A 306 -4.39 17.03 2.35
CA SER A 306 -3.33 17.40 1.41
C SER A 306 -2.05 17.69 2.19
N GLN A 307 -0.96 17.01 1.83
CA GLN A 307 0.30 17.10 2.57
C GLN A 307 1.50 16.70 1.69
N THR A 308 2.65 17.27 2.04
CA THR A 308 3.94 16.99 1.40
C THR A 308 4.78 16.09 2.29
N PHE A 309 5.31 15.02 1.73
CA PHE A 309 6.19 14.08 2.39
C PHE A 309 7.61 14.25 1.88
N ALA A 310 8.54 14.44 2.81
CA ALA A 310 9.97 14.42 2.49
C ALA A 310 10.43 13.00 2.15
N ALA A 311 11.40 12.90 1.24
CA ALA A 311 12.08 11.65 0.97
C ALA A 311 12.74 11.12 2.25
N ALA A 312 12.38 9.90 2.64
CA ALA A 312 13.05 9.19 3.72
C ALA A 312 14.28 8.47 3.14
N ARG A 313 15.41 8.46 3.88
CA ARG A 313 16.56 7.63 3.50
C ARG A 313 16.20 6.16 3.70
N SER A 314 15.72 5.52 2.65
CA SER A 314 15.57 4.07 2.60
C SER A 314 16.96 3.41 2.71
N ALA A 315 17.02 2.23 3.33
CA ALA A 315 18.28 1.55 3.66
C ALA A 315 19.12 1.15 2.42
N LEU A 316 18.52 1.13 1.23
CA LEU A 316 19.24 1.13 -0.04
C LEU A 316 18.74 2.29 -0.90
N PRO A 317 19.63 3.22 -1.32
CA PRO A 317 19.24 4.21 -2.31
C PRO A 317 18.90 3.50 -3.62
N PRO A 318 17.84 3.91 -4.34
CA PRO A 318 17.62 3.47 -5.70
C PRO A 318 18.87 3.78 -6.54
N ALA A 319 19.25 2.85 -7.41
CA ALA A 319 20.45 3.01 -8.23
C ALA A 319 20.37 4.34 -8.98
N ALA A 320 21.43 5.15 -8.89
CA ALA A 320 21.51 6.46 -9.52
C ALA A 320 21.47 6.32 -11.05
N ALA A 321 20.27 6.27 -11.61
CA ALA A 321 20.01 6.14 -13.03
C ALA A 321 20.08 7.49 -13.75
N LYS A 322 21.20 8.20 -13.59
CA LYS A 322 21.54 9.29 -14.51
C LYS A 322 22.22 8.68 -15.74
N PRO A 323 22.03 9.25 -16.95
CA PRO A 323 22.85 8.89 -18.10
C PRO A 323 24.31 9.09 -17.69
N ALA A 324 25.00 7.97 -17.54
CA ALA A 324 26.28 7.94 -16.88
C ALA A 324 27.34 8.42 -17.86
N ASN A 325 27.48 9.75 -18.01
CA ASN A 325 28.60 10.37 -18.71
C ASN A 325 29.93 9.81 -18.18
N TRP A 326 29.98 9.48 -16.88
CA TRP A 326 31.12 8.80 -16.26
C TRP A 326 31.34 7.37 -16.77
N LEU A 327 30.29 6.60 -17.08
CA LEU A 327 30.43 5.27 -17.69
C LEU A 327 30.94 5.37 -19.13
N ALA A 328 30.56 6.43 -19.87
CA ALA A 328 31.14 6.69 -21.19
C ALA A 328 32.64 7.02 -21.09
N LEU A 329 33.05 7.81 -20.10
CA LEU A 329 34.48 8.07 -19.82
C LEU A 329 35.22 6.80 -19.36
N ALA A 330 34.61 5.97 -18.52
CA ALA A 330 35.17 4.70 -18.10
C ALA A 330 35.33 3.73 -19.29
N LEU A 331 34.35 3.66 -20.20
CA LEU A 331 34.45 2.90 -21.44
C LEU A 331 35.61 3.38 -22.32
N LEU A 332 35.76 4.70 -22.46
CA LEU A 332 36.86 5.30 -23.22
C LEU A 332 38.23 4.96 -22.58
N ALA A 333 38.36 5.09 -21.27
CA ALA A 333 39.58 4.74 -20.54
C ALA A 333 39.92 3.24 -20.69
N LEU A 334 38.94 2.34 -20.51
CA LEU A 334 39.12 0.91 -20.67
C LEU A 334 39.48 0.53 -22.11
N PHE A 335 38.94 1.23 -23.11
CA PHE A 335 39.28 1.02 -24.52
C PHE A 335 40.71 1.44 -24.83
N ILE A 336 41.17 2.58 -24.30
CA ILE A 336 42.57 3.02 -24.42
C ILE A 336 43.49 1.99 -23.79
N LEU A 337 43.14 1.50 -22.59
CA LEU A 337 43.94 0.53 -21.83
C LEU A 337 43.99 -0.84 -22.51
N GLU A 338 42.90 -1.28 -23.15
CA GLU A 338 42.90 -2.48 -23.99
C GLU A 338 43.87 -2.32 -25.17
N ARG A 339 43.87 -1.16 -25.83
CA ARG A 339 44.69 -0.87 -27.00
C ARG A 339 46.17 -0.75 -26.67
N THR A 340 46.52 -0.13 -25.53
CA THR A 340 47.92 -0.06 -25.06
C THR A 340 48.45 -1.44 -24.69
N LEU A 341 47.68 -2.27 -23.97
CA LEU A 341 48.07 -3.64 -23.63
C LEU A 341 48.20 -4.53 -24.88
N THR A 342 47.36 -4.36 -25.90
CA THR A 342 47.53 -5.09 -27.16
C THR A 342 48.75 -4.63 -27.94
N HIS A 343 49.08 -3.33 -27.93
CA HIS A 343 50.28 -2.80 -28.58
C HIS A 343 51.56 -3.23 -27.87
N ALA A 344 51.62 -3.11 -26.54
CA ALA A 344 52.76 -3.53 -25.73
C ALA A 344 53.07 -5.03 -25.85
N ARG A 345 52.09 -5.83 -26.26
CA ARG A 345 52.27 -7.26 -26.54
C ARG A 345 52.82 -7.55 -27.95
N ARG A 346 52.61 -6.64 -28.91
CA ARG A 346 53.05 -6.83 -30.30
C ARG A 346 54.51 -6.45 -30.50
N ASN A 347 55.03 -5.53 -29.69
CA ASN A 347 56.44 -5.17 -29.61
C ASN A 347 57.20 -6.13 -28.70
#